data_AF-A0AAE0BIQ6-F1
#
_entry.id   AF-A0AAE0BIQ6-F1
#
_cell.length_a   1.000
_cell.length_b   1.000
_cell.length_c   1.000
_cell.angle_alpha   90.00
_cell.angle_beta   90.00
_cell.angle_gamma   90.00
#
_symmetry.space_group_name_H-M   'P 1'
#
loop_
_entity.id
_entity.type
_entity.pdbx_description
1 polymer ?
#
loop_
_entity_poly.entity_id
_entity_poly.type
_entity_poly.pdbx_seq_one_letter_code
_entity_poly.pdbx_strand_id
1 'polypeptide(L)'
;MTTLDKRTAILATLGIGGAASALYFILNRLRALKRVAFTPEELVEALKNLPLRNTPLKVTDMIAGCSALAGIFQTLAEDVALETVKAALDAGIVDFDTAPHYGLGLSEERTGKGLAKHSGGRQFRLWTKVGRLIKMKSKVTPGDKIEEENVAGSPGCIFPSTPTGVVPVLDYTATGAQQSYNDSRQRLGVPIYGLRVHDCEDEWRLSNTLDSKAGALKGLVGLRRAGTVKAVSLGLNEPNDILRILRTVPAGTIDSVMVAGAWNLLDQNAAELLCECQRRGIKVAFRIEERTIGGEGGGLGYEPGRTGEQRPEAAHESPPRDCLRGPPEPFCCPSLLRRSGVQGEQCIT
;
A
#
# COMPACT_ATOMS: atom_id res chain seq x y z
N MET A 1 40.12 -16.21 -34.07
CA MET A 1 39.60 -14.93 -33.54
C MET A 1 39.47 -13.97 -34.71
N THR A 2 38.28 -13.87 -35.29
CA THR A 2 38.04 -13.16 -36.56
C THR A 2 37.03 -12.04 -36.35
N THR A 3 37.49 -10.80 -36.51
CA THR A 3 36.83 -9.62 -37.14
C THR A 3 35.38 -9.24 -36.80
N LEU A 4 34.71 -9.91 -35.87
CA LEU A 4 33.36 -9.60 -35.40
C LEU A 4 33.37 -8.78 -34.10
N ASP A 5 34.45 -8.03 -33.86
CA ASP A 5 34.68 -7.30 -32.61
C ASP A 5 34.83 -5.77 -32.81
N LYS A 6 34.38 -5.24 -33.96
CA LYS A 6 34.41 -3.78 -34.20
C LYS A 6 33.09 -3.17 -34.71
N ARG A 7 32.07 -3.97 -35.02
CA ARG A 7 30.72 -3.47 -35.37
C ARG A 7 29.75 -3.43 -34.19
N THR A 8 29.92 -4.30 -33.20
CA THR A 8 29.10 -4.32 -31.97
C THR A 8 29.41 -3.11 -31.06
N ALA A 9 30.65 -2.59 -31.09
CA ALA A 9 31.05 -1.43 -30.32
C ALA A 9 30.52 -0.09 -30.87
N ILE A 10 30.07 -0.03 -32.13
CA ILE A 10 29.58 1.20 -32.77
C ILE A 10 28.05 1.34 -32.64
N LEU A 11 27.31 0.23 -32.44
CA LEU A 11 25.85 0.28 -32.22
C LEU A 11 25.46 0.58 -30.77
N ALA A 12 26.39 0.54 -29.82
CA ALA A 12 26.16 0.94 -28.43
C ALA A 12 26.12 2.46 -28.22
N THR A 13 26.39 3.27 -29.26
CA THR A 13 26.43 4.74 -29.16
C THR A 13 25.16 5.44 -29.68
N LEU A 14 24.12 4.70 -30.08
CA LEU A 14 22.83 5.27 -30.51
C LEU A 14 21.63 4.61 -29.79
N GLY A 15 21.48 4.94 -28.51
CA GLY A 15 20.22 5.36 -27.85
C GLY A 15 18.87 4.64 -28.01
N ILE A 16 18.73 3.46 -28.63
CA ILE A 16 17.38 2.86 -28.88
C ILE A 16 17.24 1.39 -28.40
N GLY A 17 18.32 0.70 -28.01
CA GLY A 17 18.27 -0.73 -27.66
C GLY A 17 17.85 -1.12 -26.22
N GLY A 18 17.80 -0.15 -25.29
CA GLY A 18 17.59 -0.43 -23.85
C GLY A 18 16.14 -0.76 -23.47
N ALA A 19 15.17 -0.09 -24.10
CA ALA A 19 13.75 -0.23 -23.75
C ALA A 19 13.17 -1.60 -24.15
N ALA A 20 13.55 -2.13 -25.31
CA ALA A 20 13.03 -3.42 -25.80
C ALA A 20 13.58 -4.62 -24.99
N SER A 21 14.84 -4.55 -24.55
CA SER A 21 15.48 -5.61 -23.77
C SER A 21 15.01 -5.63 -22.31
N ALA A 22 14.79 -4.45 -21.71
CA ALA A 22 14.19 -4.33 -20.39
C ALA A 22 12.72 -4.75 -20.40
N LEU A 23 11.96 -4.35 -21.42
CA LEU A 23 10.58 -4.79 -21.63
C LEU A 23 10.54 -6.32 -21.80
N TYR A 24 11.38 -6.91 -22.64
CA TYR A 24 11.43 -8.36 -22.81
C TYR A 24 11.73 -9.14 -21.51
N PHE A 25 12.61 -8.61 -20.64
CA PHE A 25 12.93 -9.22 -19.36
C PHE A 25 11.81 -9.09 -18.33
N ILE A 26 11.16 -7.91 -18.25
CA ILE A 26 10.00 -7.65 -17.39
C ILE A 26 8.83 -8.55 -17.84
N LEU A 27 8.57 -8.65 -19.14
CA LEU A 27 7.49 -9.44 -19.70
C LEU A 27 7.66 -10.95 -19.49
N ASN A 28 8.90 -11.48 -19.60
CA ASN A 28 9.17 -12.89 -19.30
C ASN A 28 9.10 -13.22 -17.80
N ARG A 29 9.34 -12.24 -16.91
CA ARG A 29 9.12 -12.40 -15.46
C ARG A 29 7.63 -12.34 -15.09
N LEU A 30 6.84 -11.48 -15.74
CA LEU A 30 5.37 -11.45 -15.58
C LEU A 30 4.72 -12.76 -16.06
N ARG A 31 5.27 -13.44 -17.06
CA ARG A 31 4.84 -14.80 -17.48
C ARG A 31 5.12 -15.89 -16.43
N ALA A 32 6.20 -15.75 -15.66
CA ALA A 32 6.52 -16.69 -14.58
C ALA A 32 5.62 -16.52 -13.35
N LEU A 33 5.07 -15.32 -13.16
CA LEU A 33 4.09 -15.00 -12.13
C LEU A 33 2.68 -15.17 -12.72
N LYS A 34 2.10 -16.36 -12.61
CA LYS A 34 0.71 -16.69 -13.04
C LYS A 34 -0.38 -15.90 -12.27
N ARG A 35 -0.38 -14.56 -12.31
CA ARG A 35 -1.37 -13.69 -11.65
C ARG A 35 -1.60 -12.33 -12.35
N VAL A 36 -1.35 -12.23 -13.65
CA VAL A 36 -1.74 -11.03 -14.43
C VAL A 36 -2.81 -11.42 -15.45
N ALA A 37 -3.97 -10.77 -15.37
CA ALA A 37 -5.13 -11.01 -16.23
C ALA A 37 -5.02 -10.41 -17.64
N PHE A 38 -3.88 -9.79 -17.96
CA PHE A 38 -3.60 -9.17 -19.24
C PHE A 38 -2.36 -9.77 -19.89
N THR A 39 -2.42 -9.94 -21.20
CA THR A 39 -1.25 -10.10 -22.05
C THR A 39 -0.47 -8.78 -22.12
N PRO A 40 0.85 -8.83 -22.39
CA PRO A 40 1.68 -7.63 -22.60
C PRO A 40 1.08 -6.64 -23.61
N GLU A 41 0.49 -7.17 -24.68
CA GLU A 41 -0.14 -6.39 -25.75
C GLU A 41 -1.39 -5.67 -25.27
N GLU A 42 -2.24 -6.34 -24.46
CA GLU A 42 -3.43 -5.73 -23.86
C GLU A 42 -3.07 -4.65 -22.83
N LEU A 43 -2.00 -4.85 -22.04
CA LEU A 43 -1.52 -3.83 -21.11
C LEU A 43 -0.99 -2.60 -21.85
N VAL A 44 -0.19 -2.80 -22.90
CA VAL A 44 0.33 -1.70 -23.73
C VAL A 44 -0.82 -0.94 -24.40
N GLU A 45 -1.83 -1.64 -24.90
CA GLU A 45 -3.00 -1.00 -25.52
C GLU A 45 -3.87 -0.25 -24.50
N ALA A 46 -4.02 -0.79 -23.28
CA ALA A 46 -4.69 -0.08 -22.19
C ALA A 46 -3.92 1.19 -21.80
N LEU A 47 -2.60 1.11 -21.66
CA LEU A 47 -1.73 2.25 -21.31
C LEU A 47 -1.69 3.33 -22.39
N LYS A 48 -1.71 2.96 -23.69
CA LYS A 48 -1.75 3.93 -24.80
C LYS A 48 -3.00 4.80 -24.78
N ASN A 49 -4.12 4.22 -24.35
CA ASN A 49 -5.41 4.88 -24.31
C ASN A 49 -5.72 5.49 -22.93
N LEU A 50 -4.84 5.30 -21.95
CA LEU A 50 -4.91 6.03 -20.70
C LEU A 50 -4.45 7.47 -20.98
N PRO A 51 -5.30 8.49 -20.77
CA PRO A 51 -4.89 9.88 -20.73
C PRO A 51 -4.01 10.10 -19.49
N LEU A 52 -2.77 9.62 -19.54
CA LEU A 52 -1.74 9.97 -18.59
C LEU A 52 -1.47 11.45 -18.78
N ARG A 53 -2.08 12.28 -17.93
CA ARG A 53 -1.74 13.69 -17.90
C ARG A 53 -0.27 13.80 -17.56
N ASN A 54 0.52 14.35 -18.48
CA ASN A 54 1.90 14.75 -18.24
C ASN A 54 1.93 16.00 -17.34
N THR A 55 1.38 15.87 -16.13
CA THR A 55 1.39 16.91 -15.12
C THR A 55 2.65 16.73 -14.28
N PRO A 56 3.52 17.74 -14.17
CA PRO A 56 4.64 17.67 -13.25
C PRO A 56 4.13 17.41 -11.82
N LEU A 57 4.73 16.44 -11.14
CA LEU A 57 4.47 16.20 -9.72
C LEU A 57 4.88 17.44 -8.92
N LYS A 58 3.99 17.89 -8.05
CA LYS A 58 4.22 18.96 -7.09
C LYS A 58 4.49 18.34 -5.72
N VAL A 59 5.13 19.10 -4.84
CA VAL A 59 5.29 18.67 -3.44
C VAL A 59 3.94 18.41 -2.77
N THR A 60 2.89 19.15 -3.18
CA THR A 60 1.53 18.96 -2.69
C THR A 60 0.86 17.65 -3.15
N ASP A 61 1.49 16.91 -4.07
CA ASP A 61 1.06 15.58 -4.50
C ASP A 61 1.72 14.47 -3.66
N MET A 62 2.67 14.84 -2.79
CA MET A 62 3.31 13.92 -1.85
C MET A 62 2.52 13.79 -0.55
N ILE A 63 2.50 12.59 0.01
CA ILE A 63 1.91 12.29 1.31
C ILE A 63 3.02 11.82 2.26
N ALA A 64 3.13 12.46 3.42
CA ALA A 64 4.02 12.00 4.47
C ALA A 64 3.43 10.74 5.14
N GLY A 65 4.06 9.58 4.89
CA GLY A 65 3.75 8.34 5.60
C GLY A 65 4.31 8.37 7.03
N CYS A 66 3.44 8.22 8.03
CA CYS A 66 3.78 8.48 9.43
C CYS A 66 4.10 7.22 10.24
N SER A 67 4.16 6.03 9.65
CA SER A 67 4.54 4.81 10.38
C SER A 67 5.93 4.94 11.02
N ALA A 68 6.89 5.53 10.31
CA ALA A 68 8.23 5.82 10.84
C ALA A 68 8.22 6.70 12.09
N LEU A 69 7.21 7.56 12.27
CA LEU A 69 7.09 8.41 13.47
C LEU A 69 6.83 7.58 14.73
N ALA A 70 6.32 6.35 14.61
CA ALA A 70 6.22 5.39 15.71
C ALA A 70 7.48 4.52 15.89
N GLY A 71 8.54 4.75 15.12
CA GLY A 71 9.76 3.94 15.18
C GLY A 71 9.58 2.57 14.53
N ILE A 72 9.07 2.53 13.29
CA ILE A 72 9.08 1.29 12.52
C ILE A 72 10.53 0.82 12.32
N PHE A 73 10.81 -0.44 12.61
CA PHE A 73 12.10 -1.15 12.64
C PHE A 73 13.13 -0.67 13.67
N GLN A 74 13.05 0.59 14.13
CA GLN A 74 13.99 1.14 15.11
C GLN A 74 13.32 2.18 16.02
N THR A 75 13.75 2.25 17.28
CA THR A 75 13.30 3.26 18.23
C THR A 75 13.55 4.67 17.68
N LEU A 76 12.56 5.55 17.85
CA LEU A 76 12.63 6.96 17.46
C LEU A 76 12.28 7.85 18.65
N ALA A 77 13.15 8.81 18.95
CA ALA A 77 12.90 9.84 19.95
C ALA A 77 11.73 10.74 19.54
N GLU A 78 10.92 11.19 20.50
CA GLU A 78 9.70 11.96 20.21
C GLU A 78 10.00 13.31 19.56
N ASP A 79 11.03 14.02 20.01
CA ASP A 79 11.46 15.28 19.43
C ASP A 79 11.82 15.15 17.94
N VAL A 80 12.54 14.09 17.56
CA VAL A 80 12.86 13.80 16.15
C VAL A 80 11.57 13.55 15.34
N ALA A 81 10.59 12.84 15.90
CA ALA A 81 9.31 12.62 15.22
C ALA A 81 8.56 13.95 14.98
N LEU A 82 8.53 14.85 15.96
CA LEU A 82 7.90 16.17 15.85
C LEU A 82 8.63 17.06 14.84
N GLU A 83 9.96 17.09 14.88
CA GLU A 83 10.77 17.86 13.92
C GLU A 83 10.68 17.29 12.49
N THR A 84 10.42 16.00 12.34
CA THR A 84 10.12 15.39 11.02
C THR A 84 8.80 15.94 10.45
N VAL A 85 7.76 16.09 11.28
CA VAL A 85 6.50 16.72 10.87
C VAL A 85 6.72 18.18 10.48
N LYS A 86 7.53 18.92 11.26
CA LYS A 86 7.93 20.30 10.92
C LYS A 86 8.64 20.36 9.57
N ALA A 87 9.62 19.49 9.32
CA ALA A 87 10.36 19.46 8.06
C ALA A 87 9.44 19.17 6.85
N ALA A 88 8.47 18.25 7.00
CA ALA A 88 7.47 17.99 5.97
C ALA A 88 6.63 19.24 5.65
N LEU A 89 6.13 19.93 6.69
CA LEU A 89 5.36 21.17 6.54
C LEU A 89 6.19 22.29 5.90
N ASP A 90 7.45 22.47 6.30
CA ASP A 90 8.35 23.49 5.76
C ASP A 90 8.72 23.22 4.29
N ALA A 91 8.76 21.95 3.89
CA ALA A 91 8.91 21.55 2.49
C ALA A 91 7.65 21.80 1.65
N GLY A 92 6.50 22.04 2.28
CA GLY A 92 5.20 22.24 1.61
C GLY A 92 4.34 20.99 1.50
N ILE A 93 4.70 19.89 2.19
CA ILE A 93 3.86 18.70 2.30
C ILE A 93 2.72 19.00 3.27
N VAL A 94 1.49 18.85 2.79
CA VAL A 94 0.26 19.13 3.56
C VAL A 94 -0.63 17.90 3.71
N ASP A 95 -0.19 16.73 3.25
CA ASP A 95 -0.88 15.46 3.40
C ASP A 95 -0.11 14.51 4.30
N PHE A 96 -0.80 13.91 5.26
CA PHE A 96 -0.21 12.99 6.25
C PHE A 96 -1.04 11.72 6.34
N ASP A 97 -0.40 10.56 6.39
CA ASP A 97 -1.05 9.26 6.54
C ASP A 97 -0.49 8.51 7.74
N THR A 98 -1.32 8.31 8.75
CA THR A 98 -1.02 7.53 9.96
C THR A 98 -2.02 6.39 10.13
N ALA A 99 -1.96 5.64 11.23
CA ALA A 99 -2.92 4.61 11.59
C ALA A 99 -2.84 4.30 13.09
N PRO A 100 -3.96 3.87 13.73
CA PRO A 100 -3.91 3.37 15.10
C PRO A 100 -2.94 2.18 15.25
N HIS A 101 -2.85 1.34 14.23
CA HIS A 101 -1.99 0.16 14.26
C HIS A 101 -0.48 0.51 14.25
N TYR A 102 -0.08 1.71 13.81
CA TYR A 102 1.34 2.09 13.75
C TYR A 102 1.85 2.41 15.17
N GLY A 103 2.63 1.48 15.73
CA GLY A 103 3.09 1.51 17.12
C GLY A 103 1.96 1.56 18.15
N LEU A 104 0.84 0.88 17.87
CA LEU A 104 -0.36 0.83 18.71
C LEU A 104 -0.80 2.21 19.25
N GLY A 105 -0.91 3.19 18.35
CA GLY A 105 -1.38 4.54 18.63
C GLY A 105 -0.26 5.58 18.66
N LEU A 106 1.00 5.17 18.83
CA LEU A 106 2.13 6.08 18.97
C LEU A 106 2.34 6.98 17.73
N SER A 107 2.10 6.45 16.52
CA SER A 107 2.19 7.25 15.30
C SER A 107 1.14 8.37 15.30
N GLU A 108 -0.09 8.07 15.72
CA GLU A 108 -1.15 9.07 15.78
C GLU A 108 -0.82 10.16 16.81
N GLU A 109 -0.39 9.77 18.01
CA GLU A 109 -0.01 10.73 19.05
C GLU A 109 1.10 11.68 18.60
N ARG A 110 2.17 11.15 18.00
CA ARG A 110 3.31 11.95 17.55
C ARG A 110 2.97 12.82 16.33
N THR A 111 2.22 12.29 15.37
CA THR A 111 1.75 13.05 14.21
C THR A 111 0.86 14.21 14.66
N GLY A 112 -0.08 13.93 15.57
CA GLY A 112 -0.97 14.91 16.16
C GLY A 112 -0.23 16.05 16.88
N LYS A 113 0.67 15.68 17.80
CA LYS A 113 1.55 16.63 18.50
C LYS A 113 2.36 17.50 17.53
N GLY A 114 2.97 16.88 16.51
CA GLY A 114 3.76 17.58 15.51
C GLY A 114 2.94 18.59 14.70
N LEU A 115 1.77 18.18 14.22
CA LEU A 115 0.87 19.06 13.46
C LEU A 115 0.33 20.19 14.33
N ALA A 116 -0.07 19.92 15.57
CA ALA A 116 -0.53 20.95 16.51
C ALA A 116 0.58 21.98 16.79
N LYS A 117 1.82 21.53 16.99
CA LYS A 117 2.96 22.39 17.30
C LYS A 117 3.45 23.20 16.10
N HIS A 118 3.46 22.63 14.90
CA HIS A 118 4.20 23.19 13.75
C HIS A 118 3.33 23.63 12.58
N SER A 119 2.05 23.27 12.52
CA SER A 119 1.18 23.68 11.40
C SER A 119 1.06 25.19 11.28
N GLY A 120 1.09 25.93 12.40
CA GLY A 120 0.97 27.39 12.39
C GLY A 120 -0.32 27.88 11.73
N GLY A 121 -1.41 27.10 11.81
CA GLY A 121 -2.69 27.39 11.16
C GLY A 121 -2.78 27.02 9.68
N ARG A 122 -1.73 26.46 9.07
CA ARG A 122 -1.78 25.92 7.71
C ARG A 122 -2.83 24.81 7.61
N GLN A 123 -3.57 24.78 6.51
CA GLN A 123 -4.51 23.69 6.21
C GLN A 123 -3.71 22.45 5.79
N PHE A 124 -4.13 21.28 6.27
CA PHE A 124 -3.54 19.99 5.94
C PHE A 124 -4.63 18.91 5.84
N ARG A 125 -4.35 17.83 5.10
CA ARG A 125 -5.20 16.63 5.04
C ARG A 125 -4.52 15.51 5.81
N LEU A 126 -5.06 15.23 6.99
CA LEU A 126 -4.61 14.14 7.82
C LEU A 126 -5.53 12.93 7.65
N TRP A 127 -4.94 11.81 7.27
CA TRP A 127 -5.62 10.54 7.14
C TRP A 127 -5.20 9.59 8.25
N THR A 128 -6.17 8.84 8.74
CA THR A 128 -5.91 7.69 9.61
C THR A 128 -6.76 6.50 9.17
N LYS A 129 -6.67 5.38 9.88
CA LYS A 129 -7.25 4.11 9.47
C LYS A 129 -8.15 3.49 10.53
N VAL A 130 -9.04 2.61 10.10
CA VAL A 130 -9.97 1.84 10.95
C VAL A 130 -9.76 0.34 10.74
N GLY A 131 -10.43 -0.48 11.56
CA GLY A 131 -10.37 -1.94 11.49
C GLY A 131 -9.55 -2.56 12.62
N ARG A 132 -8.70 -1.76 13.29
CA ARG A 132 -7.84 -2.17 14.41
C ARG A 132 -7.97 -1.17 15.56
N LEU A 133 -8.79 -1.52 16.54
CA LEU A 133 -9.00 -0.75 17.76
C LEU A 133 -7.85 -1.02 18.74
N ILE A 134 -7.21 0.03 19.23
CA ILE A 134 -6.18 -0.11 20.27
C ILE A 134 -6.88 -0.17 21.63
N LYS A 135 -7.01 -1.37 22.20
CA LYS A 135 -7.66 -1.60 23.49
C LYS A 135 -6.62 -1.88 24.58
N MET A 136 -6.89 -1.41 25.79
CA MET A 136 -6.16 -1.86 26.98
C MET A 136 -6.34 -3.37 27.13
N LYS A 137 -5.26 -4.10 27.45
CA LYS A 137 -5.30 -5.55 27.67
C LYS A 137 -6.36 -5.95 28.71
N SER A 138 -6.54 -5.14 29.75
CA SER A 138 -7.55 -5.33 30.80
C SER A 138 -9.00 -5.15 30.35
N LYS A 139 -9.24 -4.57 29.16
CA LYS A 139 -10.57 -4.33 28.59
C LYS A 139 -10.90 -5.26 27.43
N VAL A 140 -10.01 -6.22 27.13
CA VAL A 140 -10.25 -7.25 26.12
C VAL A 140 -11.25 -8.27 26.68
N THR A 141 -12.19 -8.68 25.84
CA THR A 141 -13.25 -9.65 26.16
C THR A 141 -13.04 -10.94 25.36
N PRO A 142 -13.60 -12.09 25.79
CA PRO A 142 -13.40 -13.38 25.10
C PRO A 142 -13.83 -13.42 23.61
N GLY A 143 -14.70 -12.50 23.17
CA GLY A 143 -15.13 -12.40 21.77
C GLY A 143 -14.25 -11.51 20.90
N ASP A 144 -13.28 -10.79 21.48
CA ASP A 144 -12.39 -9.92 20.73
C ASP A 144 -11.37 -10.74 19.92
N LYS A 145 -11.24 -10.41 18.64
CA LYS A 145 -10.19 -10.98 17.78
C LYS A 145 -8.96 -10.10 17.85
N ILE A 146 -7.89 -10.59 18.47
CA ILE A 146 -6.64 -9.83 18.68
C ILE A 146 -5.67 -10.11 17.52
N GLU A 147 -4.96 -9.09 17.06
CA GLU A 147 -3.83 -9.25 16.14
C GLU A 147 -2.50 -9.26 16.91
N GLU A 148 -1.83 -10.40 16.94
CA GLU A 148 -0.69 -10.65 17.84
C GLU A 148 0.68 -10.33 17.23
N GLU A 149 0.75 -10.02 15.94
CA GLU A 149 2.04 -9.80 15.28
C GLU A 149 2.67 -8.50 15.75
N ASN A 150 1.88 -7.44 15.90
CA ASN A 150 2.39 -6.09 16.18
C ASN A 150 2.20 -5.64 17.64
N VAL A 151 2.39 -6.56 18.58
CA VAL A 151 2.33 -6.27 20.03
C VAL A 151 3.72 -6.33 20.65
N ALA A 152 3.95 -5.51 21.68
CA ALA A 152 5.25 -5.47 22.35
C ALA A 152 5.68 -6.86 22.85
N GLY A 153 6.91 -7.26 22.48
CA GLY A 153 7.49 -8.56 22.81
C GLY A 153 7.15 -9.70 21.83
N SER A 154 6.28 -9.48 20.85
CA SER A 154 6.02 -10.46 19.78
C SER A 154 7.22 -10.51 18.81
N PRO A 155 7.63 -11.69 18.32
CA PRO A 155 8.68 -11.82 17.30
C PRO A 155 8.39 -11.04 16.00
N GLY A 156 7.11 -10.84 15.68
CA GLY A 156 6.66 -10.09 14.50
C GLY A 156 6.56 -8.58 14.72
N CYS A 157 6.85 -8.08 15.93
CA CYS A 157 6.65 -6.67 16.24
C CYS A 157 7.72 -5.80 15.61
N ILE A 158 7.32 -5.04 14.60
CA ILE A 158 8.21 -4.13 13.86
C ILE A 158 8.29 -2.74 14.50
N PHE A 159 7.72 -2.50 15.68
CA PHE A 159 7.75 -1.21 16.38
C PHE A 159 8.32 -1.39 17.79
N PRO A 160 9.64 -1.24 18.00
CA PRO A 160 10.29 -1.54 19.27
C PRO A 160 9.78 -0.71 20.46
N SER A 161 9.24 0.48 20.19
CA SER A 161 8.72 1.41 21.21
C SER A 161 7.21 1.27 21.46
N THR A 162 6.59 0.20 20.99
CA THR A 162 5.15 -0.03 21.15
C THR A 162 4.75 -0.14 22.62
N PRO A 163 3.64 0.50 23.06
CA PRO A 163 3.16 0.36 24.43
C PRO A 163 2.80 -1.09 24.80
N THR A 164 3.16 -1.51 26.02
CA THR A 164 2.98 -2.91 26.47
C THR A 164 1.59 -3.22 27.04
N GLY A 165 0.85 -2.19 27.46
CA GLY A 165 -0.45 -2.31 28.14
C GLY A 165 -1.66 -2.41 27.21
N VAL A 166 -1.45 -2.33 25.89
CA VAL A 166 -2.50 -2.30 24.87
C VAL A 166 -2.30 -3.39 23.83
N VAL A 167 -3.35 -3.73 23.11
CA VAL A 167 -3.36 -4.67 21.98
C VAL A 167 -4.30 -4.17 20.88
N PRO A 168 -4.04 -4.50 19.60
CA PRO A 168 -4.95 -4.23 18.51
C PRO A 168 -6.05 -5.31 18.47
N VAL A 169 -7.29 -4.87 18.56
CA VAL A 169 -8.49 -5.70 18.41
C VAL A 169 -9.14 -5.39 17.07
N LEU A 170 -9.37 -6.44 16.29
CA LEU A 170 -9.99 -6.34 14.97
C LEU A 170 -11.48 -6.05 15.08
N ASP A 171 -11.90 -4.96 14.47
CA ASP A 171 -13.30 -4.58 14.38
C ASP A 171 -13.57 -3.83 13.06
N TYR A 172 -13.96 -4.59 12.05
CA TYR A 172 -14.29 -4.11 10.70
C TYR A 172 -15.79 -3.84 10.56
N THR A 173 -16.48 -3.52 11.66
CA THR A 173 -17.90 -3.12 11.65
C THR A 173 -18.06 -1.60 11.58
N ALA A 174 -19.29 -1.13 11.34
CA ALA A 174 -19.66 0.27 11.34
C ALA A 174 -19.47 0.90 12.74
N THR A 175 -19.76 0.15 13.80
CA THR A 175 -19.51 0.55 15.19
C THR A 175 -18.01 0.62 15.48
N GLY A 176 -17.23 -0.35 15.00
CA GLY A 176 -15.77 -0.36 15.07
C GLY A 176 -15.14 0.84 14.35
N ALA A 177 -15.67 1.20 13.18
CA ALA A 177 -15.26 2.39 12.45
C ALA A 177 -15.55 3.70 13.22
N GLN A 178 -16.74 3.82 13.82
CA GLN A 178 -17.10 4.97 14.64
C GLN A 178 -16.23 5.08 15.90
N GLN A 179 -15.96 3.95 16.56
CA GLN A 179 -15.08 3.89 17.73
C GLN A 179 -13.64 4.24 17.35
N SER A 180 -13.13 3.68 16.25
CA SER A 180 -11.80 3.99 15.73
C SER A 180 -11.63 5.49 15.50
N TYR A 181 -12.61 6.14 14.84
CA TYR A 181 -12.59 7.59 14.64
C TYR A 181 -12.52 8.36 15.96
N ASN A 182 -13.34 7.99 16.95
CA ASN A 182 -13.38 8.68 18.24
C ASN A 182 -12.03 8.56 18.98
N ASP A 183 -11.46 7.36 19.00
CA ASP A 183 -10.18 7.08 19.65
C ASP A 183 -9.02 7.77 18.93
N SER A 184 -9.01 7.74 17.59
CA SER A 184 -8.05 8.46 16.77
C SER A 184 -8.12 9.96 16.99
N ARG A 185 -9.33 10.53 17.09
CA ARG A 185 -9.49 11.97 17.38
C ARG A 185 -8.88 12.34 18.73
N GLN A 186 -8.99 11.47 19.73
CA GLN A 186 -8.36 11.69 21.03
C GLN A 186 -6.84 11.66 20.94
N ARG A 187 -6.25 10.67 20.25
CA ARG A 187 -4.79 10.55 20.10
C ARG A 187 -4.20 11.67 19.23
N LEU A 188 -4.86 12.01 18.14
CA LEU A 188 -4.38 13.01 17.18
C LEU A 188 -4.53 14.44 17.71
N GLY A 189 -5.63 14.76 18.41
CA GLY A 189 -5.88 16.11 18.93
C GLY A 189 -6.02 17.19 17.84
N VAL A 190 -6.09 16.82 16.56
CA VAL A 190 -6.24 17.71 15.40
C VAL A 190 -7.31 17.15 14.44
N PRO A 191 -7.88 17.98 13.53
CA PRO A 191 -8.91 17.52 12.60
C PRO A 191 -8.44 16.37 11.69
N ILE A 192 -9.32 15.39 11.48
CA ILE A 192 -9.10 14.26 10.57
C ILE A 192 -9.80 14.56 9.25
N TYR A 193 -9.06 14.53 8.14
CA TYR A 193 -9.60 14.75 6.81
C TYR A 193 -10.36 13.54 6.28
N GLY A 194 -9.81 12.33 6.44
CA GLY A 194 -10.41 11.12 5.88
C GLY A 194 -9.97 9.85 6.59
N LEU A 195 -10.73 8.79 6.37
CA LEU A 195 -10.51 7.47 6.99
C LEU A 195 -10.28 6.41 5.93
N ARG A 196 -9.38 5.45 6.23
CA ARG A 196 -9.14 4.27 5.40
C ARG A 196 -9.50 2.99 6.13
N VAL A 197 -10.13 2.02 5.48
CA VAL A 197 -10.15 0.64 6.01
C VAL A 197 -8.77 0.02 5.82
N HIS A 198 -8.17 -0.50 6.88
CA HIS A 198 -6.79 -0.98 6.90
C HIS A 198 -6.70 -2.49 6.70
N ASP A 199 -5.94 -2.96 5.71
CA ASP A 199 -5.65 -4.37 5.44
C ASP A 199 -6.84 -5.35 5.60
N CYS A 200 -7.93 -5.10 4.87
CA CYS A 200 -9.11 -5.96 4.86
C CYS A 200 -9.08 -7.06 3.79
N GLU A 201 -7.90 -7.53 3.36
CA GLU A 201 -7.74 -8.50 2.27
C GLU A 201 -8.14 -9.93 2.65
N ASP A 202 -8.05 -10.34 3.92
CA ASP A 202 -8.55 -11.66 4.32
C ASP A 202 -10.08 -11.73 4.31
N GLU A 203 -10.63 -12.89 3.98
CA GLU A 203 -12.08 -13.05 3.77
C GLU A 203 -12.93 -12.66 5.00
N TRP A 204 -12.42 -12.86 6.22
CA TRP A 204 -13.15 -12.44 7.42
C TRP A 204 -13.17 -10.92 7.53
N ARG A 205 -12.04 -10.24 7.35
CA ARG A 205 -11.99 -8.76 7.38
C ARG A 205 -12.78 -8.16 6.21
N LEU A 206 -12.69 -8.75 5.02
CA LEU A 206 -13.39 -8.30 3.82
C LEU A 206 -14.91 -8.40 3.98
N SER A 207 -15.41 -9.56 4.41
CA SER A 207 -16.84 -9.78 4.62
C SER A 207 -17.41 -8.83 5.67
N ASN A 208 -16.70 -8.61 6.79
CA ASN A 208 -17.11 -7.62 7.79
C ASN A 208 -17.05 -6.19 7.23
N THR A 209 -16.03 -5.84 6.44
CA THR A 209 -15.91 -4.51 5.83
C THR A 209 -17.07 -4.20 4.88
N LEU A 210 -17.47 -5.18 4.07
CA LEU A 210 -18.45 -5.05 3.00
C LEU A 210 -19.89 -5.34 3.45
N ASP A 211 -20.12 -5.73 4.71
CA ASP A 211 -21.46 -5.99 5.21
C ASP A 211 -22.37 -4.75 4.99
N SER A 212 -23.43 -4.93 4.21
CA SER A 212 -24.35 -3.86 3.80
C SER A 212 -25.13 -3.23 4.95
N LYS A 213 -25.25 -3.92 6.08
CA LYS A 213 -25.99 -3.47 7.26
C LYS A 213 -25.07 -2.88 8.32
N ALA A 214 -23.93 -3.50 8.55
CA ALA A 214 -23.09 -3.27 9.71
C ALA A 214 -21.59 -3.16 9.40
N GLY A 215 -21.16 -3.09 8.14
CA GLY A 215 -19.74 -3.10 7.80
C GLY A 215 -19.00 -1.77 7.95
N ALA A 216 -17.67 -1.83 8.11
CA ALA A 216 -16.83 -0.66 8.30
C ALA A 216 -16.98 0.37 7.17
N LEU A 217 -17.12 -0.08 5.92
CA LEU A 217 -17.27 0.83 4.80
C LEU A 217 -18.57 1.65 4.90
N LYS A 218 -19.65 1.03 5.38
CA LYS A 218 -20.91 1.73 5.68
C LYS A 218 -20.72 2.76 6.80
N GLY A 219 -19.99 2.42 7.86
CA GLY A 219 -19.66 3.34 8.94
C GLY A 219 -18.90 4.57 8.45
N LEU A 220 -17.86 4.36 7.64
CA LEU A 220 -17.08 5.42 6.98
C LEU A 220 -17.95 6.33 6.09
N VAL A 221 -18.82 5.75 5.26
CA VAL A 221 -19.77 6.52 4.45
C VAL A 221 -20.73 7.33 5.32
N GLY A 222 -21.18 6.77 6.44
CA GLY A 222 -22.00 7.47 7.43
C GLY A 222 -21.29 8.69 8.02
N LEU A 223 -20.04 8.52 8.45
CA LEU A 223 -19.19 9.61 8.96
C LEU A 223 -18.97 10.71 7.92
N ARG A 224 -18.73 10.35 6.65
CA ARG A 224 -18.60 11.32 5.56
C ARG A 224 -19.91 12.07 5.29
N ARG A 225 -21.05 11.36 5.25
CA ARG A 225 -22.38 11.98 5.06
C ARG A 225 -22.76 12.94 6.18
N ALA A 226 -22.34 12.66 7.41
CA ALA A 226 -22.51 13.55 8.56
C ALA A 226 -21.56 14.77 8.52
N GLY A 227 -20.64 14.84 7.57
CA GLY A 227 -19.64 15.92 7.45
C GLY A 227 -18.47 15.80 8.43
N THR A 228 -18.43 14.73 9.24
CA THR A 228 -17.41 14.44 10.26
C THR A 228 -16.03 14.23 9.66
N VAL A 229 -15.97 13.53 8.53
CA VAL A 229 -14.76 13.41 7.68
C VAL A 229 -15.12 13.78 6.25
N LYS A 230 -14.12 14.13 5.44
CA LYS A 230 -14.31 14.56 4.05
C LYS A 230 -14.20 13.41 3.05
N ALA A 231 -13.50 12.33 3.41
CA ALA A 231 -13.22 11.25 2.47
C ALA A 231 -13.20 9.86 3.10
N VAL A 232 -13.61 8.87 2.30
CA VAL A 232 -13.59 7.43 2.55
C VAL A 232 -12.58 6.78 1.63
N SER A 233 -11.73 5.91 2.18
CA SER A 233 -10.67 5.25 1.43
C SER A 233 -10.48 3.80 1.84
N LEU A 234 -9.74 3.06 1.01
CA LEU A 234 -9.13 1.79 1.36
C LEU A 234 -7.62 1.99 1.52
N GLY A 235 -6.96 1.21 2.37
CA GLY A 235 -5.50 1.15 2.50
C GLY A 235 -5.06 -0.31 2.56
N LEU A 236 -4.69 -0.87 1.41
CA LEU A 236 -4.42 -2.30 1.19
C LEU A 236 -3.07 -2.50 0.49
N ASN A 237 -2.59 -3.73 0.48
CA ASN A 237 -1.31 -4.13 -0.11
C ASN A 237 -1.50 -4.71 -1.53
N GLU A 238 -2.66 -5.32 -1.79
CA GLU A 238 -2.93 -6.02 -3.05
C GLU A 238 -3.90 -5.24 -3.96
N PRO A 239 -3.46 -4.80 -5.16
CA PRO A 239 -4.32 -4.07 -6.09
C PRO A 239 -5.59 -4.83 -6.51
N ASN A 240 -5.50 -6.16 -6.61
CA ASN A 240 -6.61 -7.01 -7.05
C ASN A 240 -7.75 -7.05 -6.03
N ASP A 241 -7.44 -7.00 -4.73
CA ASP A 241 -8.45 -6.94 -3.68
C ASP A 241 -9.15 -5.58 -3.67
N ILE A 242 -8.42 -4.50 -3.94
CA ILE A 242 -9.02 -3.17 -4.15
C ILE A 242 -9.96 -3.20 -5.35
N LEU A 243 -9.52 -3.75 -6.49
CA LEU A 243 -10.36 -3.88 -7.69
C LEU A 243 -11.65 -4.66 -7.41
N ARG A 244 -11.55 -5.80 -6.70
CA ARG A 244 -12.71 -6.59 -6.28
C ARG A 244 -13.68 -5.75 -5.46
N ILE A 245 -13.20 -4.97 -4.51
CA ILE A 245 -14.05 -4.07 -3.70
C ILE A 245 -14.68 -2.99 -4.56
N LEU A 246 -13.89 -2.28 -5.38
CA LEU A 246 -14.38 -1.19 -6.23
C LEU A 246 -15.50 -1.64 -7.17
N ARG A 247 -15.39 -2.85 -7.72
CA ARG A 247 -16.41 -3.47 -8.60
C ARG A 247 -17.67 -3.90 -7.86
N THR A 248 -17.56 -4.18 -6.56
CA THR A 248 -18.69 -4.64 -5.73
C THR A 248 -19.49 -3.48 -5.16
N VAL A 249 -18.84 -2.36 -4.84
CA VAL A 249 -19.50 -1.22 -4.17
C VAL A 249 -20.02 -0.18 -5.17
N PRO A 250 -21.13 0.51 -4.87
CA PRO A 250 -21.66 1.58 -5.71
C PRO A 250 -20.63 2.69 -5.98
N ALA A 251 -20.74 3.35 -7.14
CA ALA A 251 -19.93 4.53 -7.43
C ALA A 251 -20.12 5.63 -6.37
N GLY A 252 -19.06 6.37 -6.06
CA GLY A 252 -19.08 7.39 -4.99
C GLY A 252 -18.99 6.85 -3.56
N THR A 253 -18.91 5.53 -3.37
CA THR A 253 -18.66 4.94 -2.03
C THR A 253 -17.25 5.26 -1.51
N ILE A 254 -16.26 5.22 -2.41
CA ILE A 254 -14.83 5.38 -2.09
C ILE A 254 -14.30 6.59 -2.88
N ASP A 255 -13.61 7.49 -2.20
CA ASP A 255 -13.04 8.73 -2.78
C ASP A 255 -11.58 8.54 -3.20
N SER A 256 -10.85 7.67 -2.49
CA SER A 256 -9.45 7.34 -2.80
C SER A 256 -9.09 5.93 -2.40
N VAL A 257 -7.97 5.43 -2.89
CA VAL A 257 -7.35 4.19 -2.42
C VAL A 257 -5.87 4.44 -2.15
N MET A 258 -5.33 3.81 -1.11
CA MET A 258 -3.90 3.74 -0.84
C MET A 258 -3.44 2.31 -1.07
N VAL A 259 -2.39 2.15 -1.88
CA VAL A 259 -1.82 0.83 -2.20
C VAL A 259 -0.37 0.79 -1.74
N ALA A 260 -0.05 -0.20 -0.91
CA ALA A 260 1.31 -0.44 -0.49
C ALA A 260 2.04 -1.37 -1.47
N GLY A 261 3.15 -0.89 -2.04
CA GLY A 261 4.13 -1.78 -2.70
C GLY A 261 3.77 -2.31 -4.09
N ALA A 262 2.89 -1.66 -4.85
CA ALA A 262 2.42 -2.16 -6.15
C ALA A 262 2.51 -1.17 -7.34
N TRP A 263 3.25 -0.08 -7.16
CA TRP A 263 3.54 0.88 -8.23
C TRP A 263 4.84 1.64 -8.01
N ASN A 264 5.85 1.32 -8.81
CA ASN A 264 7.11 2.03 -8.95
C ASN A 264 7.74 1.67 -10.31
N LEU A 265 8.98 2.05 -10.56
CA LEU A 265 9.64 1.75 -11.84
C LEU A 265 9.80 0.23 -12.10
N LEU A 266 9.90 -0.57 -11.04
CA LEU A 266 10.17 -2.01 -11.06
C LEU A 266 8.90 -2.87 -10.91
N ASP A 267 7.82 -2.31 -10.36
CA ASP A 267 6.55 -3.00 -10.12
C ASP A 267 5.39 -2.14 -10.66
N GLN A 268 4.67 -2.67 -11.64
CA GLN A 268 3.50 -2.02 -12.27
C GLN A 268 2.21 -2.84 -12.09
N ASN A 269 2.14 -3.66 -11.05
CA ASN A 269 1.00 -4.57 -10.83
C ASN A 269 -0.33 -3.83 -10.59
N ALA A 270 -0.30 -2.56 -10.17
CA ALA A 270 -1.51 -1.74 -10.01
C ALA A 270 -2.10 -1.15 -11.31
N ALA A 271 -1.62 -1.52 -12.50
CA ALA A 271 -2.06 -0.91 -13.77
C ALA A 271 -3.59 -0.98 -13.99
N GLU A 272 -4.19 -2.15 -13.79
CA GLU A 272 -5.65 -2.32 -13.94
C GLU A 272 -6.43 -1.50 -12.91
N LEU A 273 -5.91 -1.44 -11.68
CA LEU A 273 -6.48 -0.61 -10.62
C LEU A 273 -6.46 0.87 -11.00
N LEU A 274 -5.37 1.36 -11.57
CA LEU A 274 -5.26 2.73 -12.06
C LEU A 274 -6.30 3.04 -13.14
N CYS A 275 -6.49 2.14 -14.11
CA CYS A 275 -7.53 2.28 -15.13
C CYS A 275 -8.93 2.39 -14.51
N GLU A 276 -9.26 1.50 -13.58
CA GLU A 276 -10.58 1.49 -12.94
C GLU A 276 -10.79 2.72 -12.04
N CYS A 277 -9.78 3.13 -11.29
CA CYS A 277 -9.81 4.33 -10.48
C CYS A 277 -10.03 5.57 -11.35
N GLN A 278 -9.30 5.70 -12.46
CA GLN A 278 -9.48 6.82 -13.39
C GLN A 278 -10.89 6.86 -13.96
N ARG A 279 -11.43 5.71 -14.39
CA ARG A 279 -12.81 5.60 -14.92
C ARG A 279 -13.87 6.04 -13.90
N ARG A 280 -13.59 5.86 -12.61
CA ARG A 280 -14.50 6.20 -11.51
C ARG A 280 -14.21 7.55 -10.85
N GLY A 281 -13.15 8.25 -11.24
CA GLY A 281 -12.70 9.49 -10.58
C GLY A 281 -12.19 9.26 -9.16
N ILE A 282 -11.59 8.10 -8.87
CA ILE A 282 -11.02 7.73 -7.57
C ILE A 282 -9.53 8.05 -7.56
N LYS A 283 -9.06 8.77 -6.54
CA LYS A 283 -7.63 9.09 -6.39
C LYS A 283 -6.83 7.89 -5.91
N VAL A 284 -5.59 7.75 -6.37
CA VAL A 284 -4.70 6.67 -5.96
C VAL A 284 -3.46 7.25 -5.28
N ALA A 285 -3.18 6.76 -4.07
CA ALA A 285 -1.95 7.02 -3.35
C ALA A 285 -1.11 5.73 -3.32
N PHE A 286 0.17 5.84 -3.64
CA PHE A 286 1.09 4.71 -3.54
C PHE A 286 2.05 4.91 -2.40
N ARG A 287 2.18 3.90 -1.54
CA ARG A 287 3.35 3.79 -0.66
C ARG A 287 4.44 3.09 -1.46
N ILE A 288 5.56 3.78 -1.63
CA ILE A 288 6.76 3.22 -2.24
C ILE A 288 7.43 2.36 -1.18
N GLU A 289 7.45 1.05 -1.42
CA GLU A 289 8.28 0.11 -0.66
C GLU A 289 9.48 -0.30 -1.50
N GLU A 290 10.62 -0.47 -0.84
CA GLU A 290 11.77 -1.15 -1.43
C GLU A 290 11.50 -2.66 -1.38
N ARG A 291 10.83 -3.20 -2.39
CA ARG A 291 10.93 -4.64 -2.67
C ARG A 291 12.30 -4.87 -3.29
N THR A 292 13.26 -5.29 -2.48
CA THR A 292 14.54 -5.81 -2.99
C THR A 292 14.23 -6.97 -3.93
N ILE A 293 14.85 -6.94 -5.12
CA ILE A 293 14.71 -8.00 -6.11
C ILE A 293 15.21 -9.32 -5.48
N GLY A 294 14.28 -10.21 -5.11
CA GLY A 294 14.58 -11.58 -4.66
C GLY A 294 14.49 -11.87 -3.16
N GLY A 295 14.00 -10.96 -2.31
CA GLY A 295 13.77 -11.25 -0.89
C GLY A 295 12.29 -11.40 -0.57
N GLU A 296 11.88 -12.54 -0.02
CA GLU A 296 10.69 -12.56 0.85
C GLU A 296 10.95 -11.56 1.99
N GLY A 297 9.94 -10.75 2.31
CA GLY A 297 10.04 -9.55 3.14
C GLY A 297 10.98 -9.69 4.34
N GLY A 298 12.18 -9.11 4.19
CA GLY A 298 13.16 -8.96 5.24
C GLY A 298 13.95 -7.71 4.92
N GLY A 299 13.68 -6.63 5.65
CA GLY A 299 14.40 -5.37 5.51
C GLY A 299 15.90 -5.62 5.63
N LEU A 300 16.68 -5.07 4.70
CA LEU A 300 18.13 -5.04 4.82
C LEU A 300 18.48 -4.16 6.03
N GLY A 301 18.77 -4.81 7.15
CA GLY A 301 19.48 -4.17 8.25
C GLY A 301 20.84 -3.69 7.74
N TYR A 302 21.02 -2.38 7.66
CA TYR A 302 22.32 -1.77 7.47
C TYR A 302 23.09 -1.88 8.80
N GLU A 303 24.03 -2.81 8.90
CA GLU A 303 25.00 -2.84 10.02
C GLU A 303 26.32 -2.16 9.60
N PRO A 304 26.66 -0.99 10.16
CA PRO A 304 27.96 -0.41 9.94
C PRO A 304 28.99 -1.08 10.87
N GLY A 305 29.96 -1.78 10.27
CA GLY A 305 31.21 -2.14 10.95
C GLY A 305 31.34 -3.59 11.39
N ARG A 306 31.57 -4.51 10.44
CA ARG A 306 32.38 -5.71 10.68
C ARG A 306 33.46 -5.85 9.62
N THR A 307 34.66 -5.44 9.99
CA THR A 307 35.90 -5.85 9.32
C THR A 307 36.05 -7.36 9.39
N GLY A 308 36.65 -7.93 8.35
CA GLY A 308 36.60 -9.34 7.99
C GLY A 308 36.88 -10.35 9.09
N GLU A 309 36.08 -11.41 9.09
CA GLU A 309 36.47 -12.75 9.52
C GLU A 309 35.66 -13.77 8.70
N GLN A 310 36.39 -14.68 8.04
CA GLN A 310 35.85 -15.73 7.18
C GLN A 310 34.99 -16.71 8.00
N ARG A 311 33.79 -17.04 7.51
CA ARG A 311 33.03 -18.21 8.02
C ARG A 311 33.36 -19.45 7.18
N PRO A 312 33.54 -20.63 7.81
CA PRO A 312 33.90 -21.86 7.12
C PRO A 312 32.73 -22.46 6.34
N GLU A 313 33.07 -23.11 5.21
CA GLU A 313 32.16 -23.84 4.34
C GLU A 313 31.45 -24.98 5.10
N ALA A 314 30.12 -25.00 5.03
CA ALA A 314 29.32 -26.17 5.39
C ALA A 314 28.82 -26.84 4.11
N ALA A 315 29.17 -28.12 3.96
CA ALA A 315 28.84 -28.97 2.82
C ALA A 315 27.32 -29.17 2.70
N HIS A 316 26.78 -28.92 1.51
CA HIS A 316 25.43 -29.34 1.11
C HIS A 316 25.53 -30.50 0.11
N GLU A 317 25.18 -31.70 0.55
CA GLU A 317 24.90 -32.84 -0.31
C GLU A 317 23.61 -32.60 -1.10
N SER A 318 23.62 -32.93 -2.39
CA SER A 318 22.47 -32.83 -3.31
C SER A 318 21.68 -34.14 -3.34
N PRO A 319 20.33 -34.13 -3.40
CA PRO A 319 19.57 -35.34 -3.70
C PRO A 319 19.45 -35.57 -5.23
N PRO A 320 19.26 -36.84 -5.66
CA PRO A 320 19.46 -37.26 -7.05
C PRO A 320 18.27 -36.96 -7.98
N ARG A 321 18.61 -36.84 -9.28
CA ARG A 321 17.70 -36.78 -10.42
C ARG A 321 17.23 -38.19 -10.79
N ASP A 322 15.91 -38.39 -10.92
CA ASP A 322 15.26 -38.93 -12.12
C ASP A 322 13.78 -39.25 -11.87
N CYS A 323 12.91 -38.74 -12.76
CA CYS A 323 11.85 -39.48 -13.46
C CYS A 323 10.94 -38.50 -14.24
N LEU A 324 11.02 -38.56 -15.56
CA LEU A 324 10.16 -37.91 -16.55
C LEU A 324 8.87 -38.73 -16.77
N ARG A 325 7.73 -38.06 -17.00
CA ARG A 325 6.88 -38.12 -18.24
C ARG A 325 5.39 -37.81 -18.00
N GLY A 326 4.82 -37.01 -18.89
CA GLY A 326 3.38 -36.97 -19.22
C GLY A 326 2.85 -35.56 -19.55
N PRO A 327 2.31 -35.28 -20.76
CA PRO A 327 1.70 -33.99 -21.07
C PRO A 327 0.16 -34.03 -20.92
N PRO A 328 -0.51 -32.88 -20.82
CA PRO A 328 -1.84 -32.79 -21.40
C PRO A 328 -2.01 -31.58 -22.36
N GLU A 329 -2.85 -31.85 -23.36
CA GLU A 329 -3.27 -31.02 -24.49
C GLU A 329 -4.12 -29.77 -24.12
N PRO A 330 -4.31 -28.82 -25.07
CA PRO A 330 -5.00 -27.56 -24.82
C PRO A 330 -6.50 -27.62 -25.18
N PHE A 331 -7.35 -27.02 -24.34
CA PHE A 331 -8.71 -26.66 -24.71
C PHE A 331 -8.81 -25.15 -24.95
N CYS A 332 -9.27 -24.81 -26.15
CA CYS A 332 -9.59 -23.47 -26.60
C CYS A 332 -11.12 -23.37 -26.71
N CYS A 333 -11.75 -22.33 -26.16
CA CYS A 333 -12.97 -21.77 -26.79
C CYS A 333 -13.21 -20.31 -26.35
N PRO A 334 -13.37 -19.37 -27.29
CA PRO A 334 -13.58 -17.95 -27.05
C PRO A 334 -15.05 -17.53 -27.25
N SER A 335 -15.57 -16.59 -26.44
CA SER A 335 -16.61 -15.64 -26.88
C SER A 335 -17.02 -14.69 -25.76
N LEU A 336 -16.83 -13.38 -25.96
CA LEU A 336 -17.84 -12.31 -25.82
C LEU A 336 -17.19 -10.94 -25.53
N LEU A 337 -16.65 -10.35 -26.59
CA LEU A 337 -16.60 -8.90 -26.77
C LEU A 337 -17.81 -8.51 -27.63
N ARG A 338 -18.67 -7.62 -27.14
CA ARG A 338 -19.16 -6.39 -27.81
C ARG A 338 -20.48 -5.85 -27.24
N ARG A 339 -20.51 -4.50 -27.15
CA ARG A 339 -21.64 -3.54 -26.98
C ARG A 339 -22.01 -3.30 -25.52
N SER A 340 -22.00 -2.10 -24.96
CA SER A 340 -22.27 -0.72 -25.44
C SER A 340 -21.61 0.26 -24.42
N GLY A 341 -21.13 1.46 -24.72
CA GLY A 341 -21.70 2.54 -25.51
C GLY A 341 -22.26 3.63 -24.59
N VAL A 342 -21.41 4.39 -23.88
CA VAL A 342 -21.80 5.68 -23.25
C VAL A 342 -20.62 6.66 -23.33
N GLN A 343 -20.84 7.73 -24.10
CA GLN A 343 -20.03 8.94 -24.16
C GLN A 343 -20.25 9.79 -22.90
N GLY A 344 -19.18 10.41 -22.40
CA GLY A 344 -19.23 11.33 -21.27
C GLY A 344 -17.84 11.68 -20.80
N GLU A 345 -17.20 12.62 -21.51
CA GLU A 345 -15.93 13.24 -21.11
C GLU A 345 -16.10 14.01 -19.80
N GLN A 346 -15.57 13.47 -18.70
CA GLN A 346 -15.12 14.27 -17.56
C GLN A 346 -13.81 13.66 -17.03
N CYS A 347 -12.68 14.26 -17.43
CA CYS A 347 -11.38 13.94 -16.84
C CYS A 347 -11.32 14.52 -15.41
N ILE A 348 -11.45 13.67 -14.41
CA ILE A 348 -11.24 14.01 -13.00
C ILE A 348 -9.80 13.62 -12.62
N THR A 349 -9.16 14.50 -11.84
CA THR A 349 -7.74 14.57 -11.44
C THR A 349 -7.15 13.31 -10.84
#